data_AF-A0A4P5WTL4-F1
#
_entry.id   AF-A0A4P5WTL4-F1
#
_cell.length_a   1.000
_cell.length_b   1.000
_cell.length_c   1.000
_cell.angle_alpha   90.00
_cell.angle_beta   90.00
_cell.angle_gamma   90.00
#
_symmetry.space_group_name_H-M   'P 1'
#
loop_
_entity.id
_entity.type
_entity.pdbx_description
1 polymer ?
#
loop_
_entity_poly.entity_id
_entity_poly.type
_entity_poly.pdbx_seq_one_letter_code
_entity_poly.pdbx_strand_id
1 'polypeptide(L)' 'MKAMTKSIKERLRNVVSYCTHKITNAVAEGMNSKIMSIKRRVGGFRNRENFKTAIFFYCGGFSLDPQ' A
#
# COMPACT_ATOMS: atom_id res chain seq x y z
N MET A 1 0.26 -20.21 -13.71
CA MET A 1 0.95 -19.27 -14.63
C MET A 1 0.02 -18.39 -15.48
N LYS A 2 -1.10 -18.88 -16.03
CA LYS A 2 -1.95 -18.10 -16.97
C LYS A 2 -2.43 -16.73 -16.45
N ALA A 3 -2.78 -16.61 -15.16
CA ALA A 3 -3.27 -15.35 -14.57
C ALA A 3 -2.19 -14.25 -14.49
N MET A 4 -0.96 -14.60 -14.11
CA MET A 4 0.16 -13.67 -14.08
C MET A 4 0.48 -13.13 -15.48
N THR A 5 0.52 -14.03 -16.48
CA THR A 5 0.75 -13.65 -17.88
C THR A 5 -0.35 -12.71 -18.40
N LYS A 6 -1.61 -12.95 -18.02
CA LYS A 6 -2.74 -12.08 -18.37
C LYS A 6 -2.59 -10.69 -17.74
N SER A 7 -2.27 -10.62 -16.45
CA SER A 7 -2.09 -9.34 -15.74
C SER A 7 -0.90 -8.53 -16.30
N ILE A 8 0.20 -9.20 -16.65
CA ILE A 8 1.35 -8.55 -17.29
C ILE A 8 0.94 -7.99 -18.67
N LYS A 9 0.24 -8.77 -19.50
CA LYS A 9 -0.25 -8.28 -20.80
C LYS A 9 -1.17 -7.06 -20.66
N GLU A 10 -2.10 -7.09 -19.70
CA GLU A 10 -3.05 -5.99 -19.44
C GLU A 10 -2.36 -4.71 -18.94
N ARG A 11 -1.28 -4.84 -18.14
CA ARG A 11 -0.57 -3.70 -17.53
C ARG A 11 0.73 -3.32 -18.23
N LEU A 12 1.09 -3.99 -19.32
CA LEU A 12 2.37 -3.82 -20.02
C LEU A 12 2.66 -2.37 -20.41
N ARG A 13 1.64 -1.64 -20.87
CA ARG A 13 1.76 -0.21 -21.23
C ARG A 13 2.24 0.65 -20.06
N ASN A 14 1.77 0.35 -18.84
CA ASN A 14 2.20 1.07 -17.63
C ASN A 14 3.61 0.66 -17.20
N VAL A 15 3.99 -0.60 -17.40
CA VAL A 15 5.34 -1.10 -17.10
C VAL A 15 6.38 -0.40 -17.99
N VAL A 16 6.11 -0.31 -19.30
CA VAL A 16 7.05 0.30 -20.26
C VAL A 16 7.02 1.83 -20.21
N SER A 17 5.93 2.45 -19.76
CA SER A 17 5.82 3.91 -19.56
C SER A 17 6.93 4.46 -18.64
N TYR A 18 7.42 3.67 -17.69
CA TYR A 18 8.55 4.04 -16.86
C TYR A 18 9.81 4.36 -17.67
N CYS A 19 10.07 3.63 -18.76
CA CYS A 19 11.26 3.85 -19.60
C CYS A 19 11.23 5.21 -20.31
N THR A 20 10.03 5.71 -20.63
CA THR A 20 9.85 6.97 -21.36
C THR A 20 9.65 8.16 -20.42
N HIS A 21 8.80 8.01 -19.41
CA HIS A 21 8.33 9.11 -18.57
C HIS A 21 8.87 9.06 -17.13
N LYS A 22 9.54 7.97 -16.73
CA LYS A 22 10.03 7.72 -15.36
C LYS A 22 8.95 7.77 -14.27
N ILE A 23 7.68 7.66 -14.66
CA ILE A 23 6.56 7.62 -13.73
C ILE A 23 6.51 6.22 -13.12
N THR A 24 6.60 6.13 -11.79
CA THR A 24 6.62 4.86 -11.05
C THR A 24 5.56 4.82 -9.97
N ASN A 25 4.91 3.67 -9.81
CA ASN A 25 3.98 3.39 -8.72
C ASN A 25 4.68 2.98 -7.41
N ALA A 26 6.02 2.97 -7.39
CA ALA A 26 6.83 2.47 -6.29
C ALA A 26 6.50 3.13 -4.94
N VAL A 27 6.23 4.45 -4.92
CA VAL A 27 5.87 5.17 -3.68
C VAL A 27 4.53 4.67 -3.13
N ALA A 28 3.53 4.50 -3.99
CA ALA A 28 2.22 3.99 -3.59
C ALA A 28 2.29 2.52 -3.13
N GLU A 29 3.10 1.70 -3.80
CA GLU A 29 3.35 0.31 -3.40
C GLU A 29 4.10 0.21 -2.08
N GLY A 30 5.06 1.10 -1.84
CA GLY A 30 5.76 1.24 -0.56
C GLY A 30 4.79 1.61 0.57
N MET A 31 3.90 2.57 0.34
CA MET A 31 2.86 2.94 1.29
C MET A 31 1.91 1.78 1.59
N ASN A 32 1.44 1.07 0.55
CA ASN A 32 0.59 -0.11 0.71
C ASN A 32 1.29 -1.21 1.53
N SER A 33 2.59 -1.40 1.31
CA SER A 33 3.42 -2.35 2.05
C SER A 33 3.55 -1.97 3.53
N LYS A 34 3.74 -0.68 3.84
CA LYS A 34 3.77 -0.16 5.22
C LYS A 34 2.42 -0.38 5.94
N ILE A 35 1.29 -0.10 5.27
CA ILE A 35 -0.06 -0.33 5.80
C ILE A 35 -0.28 -1.83 6.10
N MET A 36 0.11 -2.71 5.17
CA MET A 36 0.00 -4.15 5.37
C MET A 36 0.89 -4.65 6.52
N SER A 37 2.07 -4.06 6.71
CA SER A 37 2.93 -4.35 7.85
C SER A 37 2.26 -3.99 9.19
N ILE A 38 1.61 -2.81 9.28
CA ILE A 38 0.84 -2.40 10.46
C ILE A 38 -0.26 -3.41 10.77
N LYS A 39 -1.02 -3.84 9.75
CA LYS A 39 -2.07 -4.85 9.91
C LYS A 39 -1.51 -6.19 10.41
N ARG A 40 -0.37 -6.64 9.87
CA ARG A 40 0.27 -7.90 10.26
C ARG A 40 0.83 -7.87 11.68
N ARG A 41 1.44 -6.76 12.09
CA ARG A 41 2.08 -6.61 13.41
C ARG A 41 1.11 -6.86 14.56
N VAL A 42 -0.16 -6.48 14.40
CA VAL A 42 -1.19 -6.63 15.44
C VAL A 42 -2.06 -7.88 15.23
N GLY A 43 -1.76 -8.72 14.24
CA GLY A 43 -2.57 -9.91 13.92
C GLY A 43 -3.91 -9.62 13.21
N GLY A 44 -4.12 -8.37 12.76
CA GLY A 44 -5.34 -7.91 12.12
C GLY A 44 -6.19 -6.99 13.02
N PHE A 45 -7.08 -6.23 12.39
CA PHE A 45 -8.00 -5.32 13.08
C PHE A 45 -9.42 -5.84 12.94
N ARG A 46 -10.14 -5.97 14.07
CA ARG A 46 -11.57 -6.29 14.09
C ARG A 46 -12.43 -5.09 13.71
N ASN A 47 -12.05 -3.91 14.20
CA ASN A 47 -12.75 -2.65 13.92
C ASN A 47 -12.00 -1.85 12.84
N ARG A 48 -12.71 -1.44 11.79
CA ARG A 48 -12.17 -0.65 10.68
C ARG A 48 -11.76 0.77 11.10
N GLU A 49 -12.43 1.37 12.08
CA GLU A 49 -12.06 2.67 12.63
C GLU A 49 -10.69 2.57 13.32
N ASN A 50 -10.48 1.55 14.15
CA ASN A 50 -9.18 1.34 14.81
C ASN A 50 -8.05 1.12 13.79
N PHE A 51 -8.34 0.45 12.66
CA PHE A 51 -7.38 0.30 11.58
C PHE A 51 -7.03 1.65 10.93
N LYS A 52 -8.04 2.49 10.65
CA LYS A 52 -7.82 3.84 10.12
C LYS A 52 -7.01 4.69 11.08
N THR A 53 -7.36 4.71 12.37
CA THR A 53 -6.60 5.42 13.42
C THR A 53 -5.16 4.96 13.47
N ALA A 54 -4.90 3.66 13.42
CA ALA A 54 -3.54 3.13 13.39
C ALA A 54 -2.78 3.59 12.14
N ILE A 55 -3.41 3.60 10.95
CA ILE A 55 -2.78 4.13 9.74
C ILE A 55 -2.43 5.62 9.91
N PHE A 56 -3.35 6.44 10.41
CA PHE A 56 -3.08 7.87 10.63
C PHE A 56 -1.99 8.11 11.66
N PHE A 57 -1.89 7.27 12.69
CA PHE A 57 -0.81 7.33 13.68
C PHE A 57 0.55 6.97 13.07
N TYR A 58 0.67 5.79 12.45
CA TYR A 58 1.96 5.28 11.95
C TYR A 58 2.42 5.89 10.62
N CYS A 59 1.49 6.37 9.79
CA CYS A 59 1.77 6.93 8.47
C CYS A 59 1.46 8.42 8.35
N GLY A 60 0.52 8.95 9.15
CA GLY A 60 0.08 10.35 9.08
C GLY A 60 0.73 11.28 10.10
N GLY A 61 1.57 10.77 11.00
CA GLY A 61 2.29 11.60 11.98
C GLY A 61 1.41 12.18 13.10
N PHE A 62 0.17 11.69 13.23
CA PHE A 62 -0.67 12.06 14.36
C PHE A 62 -0.12 11.44 15.65
N SER A 63 -0.01 12.24 16.71
CA SER A 63 0.28 11.74 18.05
C SER A 63 -1.03 11.29 18.71
N LEU A 64 -1.01 10.14 19.39
CA LEU A 64 -2.11 9.71 20.24
C LEU A 64 -2.01 10.56 21.51
N ASP A 65 -2.95 11.48 21.69
CA ASP A 65 -3.17 12.12 22.98
C ASP A 65 -3.87 11.09 23.88
N PRO A 66 -3.26 10.63 24.98
CA PRO A 66 -3.96 9.81 25.95
C PRO A 66 -4.91 10.72 26.74
N GLN A 67 -6.20 10.69 26.39
CA GLN A 67 -7.28 11.14 27.27
C GLN A 67 -7.77 9.99 28.15
#